data_AF-A0A7J5E8N1-F1
#
_entry.id   AF-A0A7J5E8N1-F1
#
_cell.length_a   1.000
_cell.length_b   1.000
_cell.length_c   1.000
_cell.angle_alpha   90.00
_cell.angle_beta   90.00
_cell.angle_gamma   90.00
#
_symmetry.space_group_name_H-M   'P 1'
#
loop_
_entity.id
_entity.type
_entity.pdbx_description
1 polymer ?
#
loop_
_entity_poly.entity_id
_entity_poly.type
_entity_poly.pdbx_seq_one_letter_code
_entity_poly.pdbx_strand_id
1 'polypeptide(L)'
;MQNSIEFLSEKWKEFGQSKPLEYSFFDENFEETYRSEIQAGKVFTSFAVLAIVIASLGLFGLAAFTAEQRTKEIGIRKVLGSSITQIIMLLSQEFMKWVLISNILAWPVAYYIMHRWLEDFVYRININLIYFALAGLITLMIAILTVSYQSIKAAFSNPINSLRYE
;
A
#
# COMPACT_ATOMS: atom_id res chain seq x y z
N MET A 1 -9.31 14.09 -39.62
CA MET A 1 -9.62 12.66 -39.72
C MET A 1 -10.63 12.36 -40.83
N GLN A 2 -11.78 13.04 -40.87
CA GLN A 2 -12.81 12.85 -41.91
C GLN A 2 -12.26 12.94 -43.35
N ASN A 3 -11.50 14.00 -43.66
CA ASN A 3 -10.90 14.22 -45.00
C ASN A 3 -9.86 13.15 -45.39
N SER A 4 -9.19 12.53 -44.41
CA SER A 4 -8.19 11.48 -44.66
C SER A 4 -8.85 10.13 -44.98
N ILE A 5 -10.00 9.85 -44.35
CA ILE A 5 -10.81 8.64 -44.60
C ILE A 5 -11.52 8.75 -45.95
N GLU A 6 -11.99 9.95 -46.30
CA GLU A 6 -12.56 10.24 -47.64
C GLU A 6 -11.52 10.01 -48.75
N PHE A 7 -10.31 10.53 -48.60
CA PHE A 7 -9.22 10.34 -49.56
C PHE A 7 -8.85 8.85 -49.73
N LEU A 8 -8.78 8.10 -48.63
CA LEU A 8 -8.51 6.66 -48.65
C LEU A 8 -9.66 5.87 -49.28
N SER A 9 -10.91 6.25 -49.02
CA SER A 9 -12.11 5.63 -49.61
C SER A 9 -12.18 5.85 -51.12
N GLU A 10 -11.84 7.05 -51.59
CA GLU A 10 -11.82 7.40 -53.00
C GLU A 10 -10.73 6.62 -53.77
N LYS A 11 -9.52 6.56 -53.21
CA LYS A 11 -8.42 5.75 -53.78
C LYS A 11 -8.72 4.26 -53.76
N TRP A 12 -9.39 3.75 -52.72
CA TRP A 12 -9.79 2.34 -52.63
C TRP A 12 -10.79 1.93 -53.72
N LYS A 13 -11.73 2.82 -54.08
CA LYS A 13 -12.67 2.61 -55.19
C LYS A 13 -11.98 2.56 -56.56
N GLU A 14 -10.89 3.31 -56.74
CA GLU A 14 -10.10 3.35 -57.98
C GLU A 14 -9.39 2.01 -58.27
N PHE A 15 -9.11 1.21 -57.24
CA PHE A 15 -8.51 -0.13 -57.35
C PHE A 15 -9.53 -1.27 -57.63
N GLY A 16 -10.80 -0.95 -57.92
CA GLY A 16 -11.77 -1.92 -58.45
C GLY A 16 -12.32 -2.93 -57.45
N GLN A 17 -12.14 -2.71 -56.14
CA GLN A 17 -12.70 -3.58 -55.10
C GLN A 17 -14.13 -3.13 -54.75
N SER A 18 -15.14 -3.88 -55.17
CA SER A 18 -16.57 -3.61 -54.92
C SER A 18 -17.02 -3.80 -53.46
N LYS A 19 -16.07 -3.93 -52.52
CA LYS A 19 -16.36 -4.10 -51.09
C LYS A 19 -16.10 -2.78 -50.35
N PRO A 20 -17.01 -2.36 -49.44
CA PRO A 20 -16.81 -1.16 -48.65
C PRO A 20 -15.51 -1.26 -47.83
N LEU A 21 -14.80 -0.15 -47.71
CA LEU A 21 -13.59 -0.04 -46.90
C LEU A 21 -13.97 -0.32 -45.44
N GLU A 22 -13.64 -1.50 -44.92
CA GLU A 22 -13.68 -1.77 -43.49
C GLU A 22 -12.46 -1.09 -42.84
N TYR A 23 -12.72 -0.05 -42.05
CA TYR A 23 -11.73 0.58 -41.19
C TYR A 23 -12.21 0.43 -39.75
N SER A 24 -11.37 -0.12 -38.86
CA SER A 24 -11.58 -0.03 -37.42
C SER A 24 -10.55 0.93 -36.85
N PHE A 25 -10.97 1.93 -36.09
CA PHE A 25 -10.01 2.76 -35.37
C PHE A 25 -9.36 1.91 -34.29
N PHE A 26 -8.03 1.88 -34.29
CA PHE A 26 -7.25 1.16 -33.30
C PHE A 26 -7.54 1.68 -31.87
N ASP A 27 -7.95 2.94 -31.75
CA ASP A 27 -8.34 3.58 -30.49
C ASP A 27 -9.59 2.97 -29.84
N GLU A 28 -10.62 2.57 -30.61
CA GLU A 28 -11.86 1.99 -30.08
C GLU A 28 -11.65 0.56 -29.54
N ASN A 29 -10.81 -0.24 -30.19
CA ASN A 29 -10.48 -1.60 -29.73
C ASN A 29 -9.52 -1.60 -28.52
N PHE A 30 -8.66 -0.57 -28.39
CA PHE A 30 -7.81 -0.40 -27.21
C PHE A 30 -8.60 0.02 -25.98
N GLU A 31 -9.62 0.89 -26.14
CA GLU A 31 -10.44 1.35 -25.02
C GLU A 31 -11.20 0.19 -24.34
N GLU A 32 -11.74 -0.76 -25.11
CA GLU A 32 -12.42 -1.93 -24.53
C GLU A 32 -11.45 -2.86 -23.80
N THR A 33 -10.27 -3.11 -24.37
CA THR A 33 -9.26 -3.99 -23.77
C THR A 33 -8.61 -3.38 -22.52
N TYR A 34 -8.35 -2.07 -22.51
CA TYR A 34 -7.79 -1.37 -21.34
C TYR A 34 -8.84 -1.06 -20.28
N ARG A 35 -10.15 -1.06 -20.61
CA ARG A 35 -11.21 -0.78 -19.64
C ARG A 35 -11.24 -1.80 -18.51
N SER A 36 -11.05 -3.07 -18.82
CA SER A 36 -11.00 -4.15 -17.82
C SER A 36 -9.78 -3.99 -16.91
N GLU A 37 -8.61 -3.69 -17.47
CA GLU A 37 -7.36 -3.48 -16.73
C GLU A 37 -7.44 -2.26 -15.81
N ILE A 38 -7.96 -1.13 -16.30
CA ILE A 38 -8.14 0.08 -15.48
C ILE A 38 -9.14 -0.16 -14.36
N GLN A 39 -10.22 -0.91 -14.62
CA GLN A 39 -11.20 -1.26 -13.59
C GLN A 39 -10.60 -2.19 -12.53
N ALA A 40 -9.86 -3.22 -12.95
CA ALA A 40 -9.14 -4.11 -12.04
C ALA A 40 -8.16 -3.31 -11.16
N GLY A 41 -7.37 -2.41 -11.75
CA GLY A 41 -6.46 -1.53 -11.03
C GLY A 41 -7.16 -0.65 -9.99
N LYS A 42 -8.33 -0.09 -10.30
CA LYS A 42 -9.15 0.68 -9.34
C LYS A 42 -9.66 -0.19 -8.18
N VAL A 43 -10.11 -1.40 -8.47
CA VAL A 43 -10.58 -2.35 -7.46
C VAL A 43 -9.43 -2.77 -6.54
N PHE A 44 -8.28 -3.14 -7.10
CA PHE A 44 -7.07 -3.48 -6.33
C PHE A 44 -6.59 -2.31 -5.47
N THR A 45 -6.61 -1.09 -5.99
CA THR A 45 -6.24 0.11 -5.22
C THR A 45 -7.18 0.30 -4.03
N SER A 46 -8.49 0.11 -4.23
CA SER A 46 -9.49 0.22 -3.16
C SER A 46 -9.28 -0.84 -2.07
N PHE A 47 -9.03 -2.09 -2.46
CA PHE A 47 -8.69 -3.17 -1.52
C PHE A 47 -7.36 -2.94 -0.80
N ALA A 48 -6.34 -2.40 -1.48
CA ALA A 48 -5.06 -2.09 -0.88
C ALA A 48 -5.20 -1.00 0.21
N VAL A 49 -5.97 0.06 -0.07
CA VAL A 49 -6.27 1.11 0.93
C VAL A 49 -7.01 0.52 2.13
N LEU A 50 -8.04 -0.29 1.91
CA LEU A 50 -8.76 -0.97 2.99
C LEU A 50 -7.86 -1.88 3.82
N ALA A 51 -7.00 -2.67 3.16
CA ALA A 51 -6.06 -3.55 3.83
C ALA A 51 -5.06 -2.76 4.71
N ILE A 52 -4.57 -1.62 4.23
CA ILE A 52 -3.71 -0.73 5.02
C ILE A 52 -4.44 -0.21 6.26
N VAL A 53 -5.70 0.22 6.12
CA VAL A 53 -6.50 0.69 7.25
C VAL A 53 -6.69 -0.43 8.28
N ILE A 54 -7.10 -1.62 7.85
CA ILE A 54 -7.31 -2.77 8.75
C ILE A 54 -5.99 -3.17 9.43
N ALA A 55 -4.89 -3.22 8.70
CA ALA A 55 -3.56 -3.52 9.25
C ALA A 55 -3.15 -2.48 10.31
N SER A 56 -3.42 -1.18 10.05
CA SER A 56 -3.14 -0.11 11.01
C SER A 56 -3.98 -0.24 12.29
N LEU A 57 -5.24 -0.67 12.18
CA LEU A 57 -6.09 -0.96 13.34
C LEU A 57 -5.59 -2.16 14.14
N GLY A 58 -5.08 -3.20 13.47
CA GLY A 58 -4.44 -4.34 14.12
C GLY A 58 -3.17 -3.94 14.88
N LEU A 59 -2.29 -3.17 14.24
CA LEU A 59 -1.10 -2.62 14.87
C LEU A 59 -1.44 -1.72 16.06
N PHE A 60 -2.47 -0.88 15.92
CA PHE A 60 -3.00 -0.04 16.98
C PHE A 60 -3.49 -0.86 18.18
N GLY A 61 -4.29 -1.91 17.95
CA GLY A 61 -4.79 -2.80 18.99
C GLY A 61 -3.66 -3.53 19.72
N LEU A 62 -2.68 -4.04 18.96
CA LEU A 62 -1.49 -4.70 19.51
C LEU A 62 -0.68 -3.73 20.39
N ALA A 63 -0.42 -2.51 19.90
CA ALA A 63 0.30 -1.48 20.65
C ALA A 63 -0.44 -1.07 21.93
N ALA A 64 -1.77 -0.94 21.87
CA ALA A 64 -2.59 -0.64 23.04
C ALA A 64 -2.52 -1.76 24.09
N PHE A 65 -2.67 -3.01 23.67
CA PHE A 65 -2.60 -4.17 24.54
C PHE A 65 -1.21 -4.35 25.18
N THR A 66 -0.13 -4.17 24.41
CA THR A 66 1.23 -4.22 24.94
C THR A 66 1.49 -3.08 25.94
N ALA A 67 1.00 -1.88 25.66
CA ALA A 67 1.12 -0.76 26.59
C ALA A 67 0.38 -1.04 27.91
N GLU A 68 -0.81 -1.64 27.85
CA GLU A 68 -1.59 -2.04 29.03
C GLU A 68 -0.86 -3.10 29.87
N GLN A 69 -0.31 -4.15 29.23
CA GLN A 69 0.48 -5.18 29.92
C GLN A 69 1.73 -4.61 30.61
N ARG A 70 2.34 -3.58 30.03
CA ARG A 70 3.58 -2.97 30.55
C ARG A 70 3.33 -1.74 31.44
N THR A 71 2.08 -1.45 31.80
CA THR A 71 1.71 -0.32 32.68
C THR A 71 2.47 -0.34 34.01
N LYS A 72 2.59 -1.50 34.67
CA LYS A 72 3.33 -1.62 35.94
C LYS A 72 4.82 -1.27 35.79
N GLU A 73 5.47 -1.75 34.72
CA GLU A 73 6.87 -1.44 34.41
C GLU A 73 7.07 0.05 34.08
N ILE A 74 6.18 0.61 33.26
CA ILE A 74 6.18 2.02 32.87
C ILE A 74 5.98 2.92 34.09
N GLY A 75 5.07 2.56 34.99
CA GLY A 75 4.80 3.27 36.25
C GLY A 75 6.03 3.33 37.15
N ILE A 76 6.72 2.20 37.35
CA ILE A 76 7.97 2.14 38.14
C ILE A 76 9.06 3.00 37.51
N ARG A 77 9.29 2.90 36.20
CA ARG A 77 10.30 3.71 35.49
C ARG A 77 10.01 5.22 35.56
N LYS A 78 8.73 5.61 35.51
CA LYS A 78 8.29 7.01 35.61
C LYS A 78 8.56 7.59 37.00
N VAL A 79 8.33 6.81 38.06
CA VAL A 79 8.65 7.22 39.45
C VAL A 79 10.16 7.29 39.68
N LEU A 80 10.93 6.43 39.02
CA LEU A 80 12.41 6.45 39.03
C LEU A 80 13.01 7.57 38.14
N GLY A 81 12.19 8.45 37.56
CA GLY A 81 12.64 9.62 36.81
C GLY A 81 12.90 9.41 35.31
N SER A 82 12.50 8.27 34.73
CA SER A 82 12.61 8.07 33.28
C SER A 82 11.69 9.05 32.53
N SER A 83 12.23 9.66 31.47
CA SER A 83 11.46 10.59 30.65
C SER A 83 10.38 9.85 29.85
N ILE A 84 9.25 10.52 29.63
CA ILE A 84 8.16 10.03 28.76
C ILE A 84 8.69 9.68 27.37
N THR A 85 9.68 10.43 26.87
CA THR A 85 10.33 10.17 25.58
C THR A 85 11.10 8.85 25.53
N GLN A 86 11.76 8.43 26.62
CA GLN A 86 12.45 7.14 26.67
C GLN A 86 11.45 5.97 26.61
N ILE A 87 10.31 6.09 27.29
CA ILE A 87 9.26 5.07 27.26
C ILE A 87 8.66 4.94 25.86
N ILE A 88 8.36 6.07 25.22
CA ILE A 88 7.83 6.10 23.84
C ILE A 88 8.83 5.48 22.86
N MET A 89 10.11 5.81 22.98
CA MET A 89 11.17 5.29 22.10
C MET A 89 11.35 3.78 22.28
N LEU A 90 11.33 3.28 23.51
CA LEU A 90 11.42 1.85 23.81
C LEU A 90 10.26 1.07 23.17
N LEU A 91 9.02 1.50 23.39
CA LEU A 91 7.85 0.86 22.78
C LEU A 91 7.93 0.92 21.25
N SER A 92 8.22 2.10 20.69
CA SER A 92 8.24 2.29 19.24
C SER A 92 9.32 1.45 18.55
N GLN A 93 10.49 1.27 19.17
CA GLN A 93 11.58 0.46 18.63
C GLN A 93 11.23 -1.04 18.55
N GLU A 94 10.51 -1.57 19.55
CA GLU A 94 10.06 -2.97 19.53
C GLU A 94 9.17 -3.24 18.31
N PHE A 95 8.18 -2.37 18.05
CA PHE A 95 7.33 -2.50 16.87
C PHE A 95 8.10 -2.26 15.57
N MET A 96 8.99 -1.26 15.52
CA MET A 96 9.73 -0.93 14.30
C MET A 96 10.61 -2.08 13.82
N LYS A 97 11.25 -2.78 14.75
CA LYS A 97 12.07 -3.96 14.45
C LYS A 97 11.25 -5.02 13.72
N TRP A 98 10.04 -5.31 14.22
CA TRP A 98 9.16 -6.29 13.58
C TRP A 98 8.67 -5.82 12.21
N VAL A 99 8.30 -4.55 12.07
CA VAL A 99 7.87 -3.98 10.78
C VAL A 99 8.99 -4.07 9.74
N LEU A 100 10.24 -3.79 10.11
CA LEU A 100 11.39 -3.91 9.22
C LEU A 100 11.62 -5.36 8.76
N ILE A 101 11.55 -6.32 9.69
CA ILE A 101 11.69 -7.74 9.37
C ILE A 101 10.59 -8.18 8.40
N SER A 102 9.34 -7.79 8.67
CA SER A 102 8.21 -8.06 7.77
C SER A 102 8.42 -7.47 6.38
N ASN A 103 9.00 -6.27 6.27
CA ASN A 103 9.28 -5.62 4.99
C ASN A 103 10.30 -6.40 4.15
N ILE A 104 11.41 -6.80 4.80
CA ILE A 104 12.48 -7.58 4.16
C ILE A 104 11.97 -8.93 3.67
N LEU A 105 11.06 -9.56 4.43
CA LEU A 105 10.43 -10.82 4.03
C LEU A 105 9.38 -10.63 2.93
N ALA A 106 8.64 -9.52 2.94
CA ALA A 106 7.58 -9.24 1.97
C ALA A 106 8.13 -8.95 0.56
N TRP A 107 9.28 -8.27 0.44
CA TRP A 107 9.87 -7.91 -0.85
C TRP A 107 10.13 -9.10 -1.79
N PRO A 108 10.85 -10.18 -1.39
CA PRO A 108 11.10 -11.31 -2.28
C PRO A 108 9.82 -12.05 -2.64
N VAL A 109 8.87 -12.16 -1.70
CA VAL A 109 7.57 -12.80 -1.95
C VAL A 109 6.76 -12.01 -2.97
N ALA A 110 6.66 -10.70 -2.79
CA ALA A 110 5.97 -9.81 -3.71
C ALA A 110 6.65 -9.78 -5.09
N TYR A 111 7.98 -9.77 -5.15
CA TYR A 111 8.73 -9.86 -6.41
C TYR A 111 8.42 -11.17 -7.15
N TYR A 112 8.45 -12.31 -6.46
CA TYR A 112 8.17 -13.61 -7.07
C TYR A 112 6.75 -13.69 -7.64
N ILE A 113 5.75 -13.25 -6.87
CA ILE A 113 4.35 -13.24 -7.31
C ILE A 113 4.16 -12.31 -8.51
N MET A 114 4.70 -11.08 -8.44
CA MET A 114 4.57 -10.09 -9.51
C MET A 114 5.29 -10.54 -10.78
N HIS A 115 6.47 -11.15 -10.66
CA HIS A 115 7.21 -11.67 -11.80
C HIS A 115 6.41 -12.73 -12.54
N ARG A 116 5.88 -13.72 -11.80
CA ARG A 116 5.05 -14.79 -12.36
C ARG A 116 3.75 -14.28 -12.97
N TRP A 117 3.13 -13.26 -12.37
CA TRP A 117 1.93 -12.64 -12.93
C TRP A 117 2.21 -11.86 -14.23
N LEU A 118 3.36 -11.17 -14.31
CA LEU A 118 3.77 -10.43 -15.51
C LEU A 118 4.21 -11.33 -16.68
N GLU A 119 4.50 -12.62 -16.45
CA GLU A 119 4.84 -13.57 -17.53
C GLU A 119 3.66 -13.85 -18.47
N ASP A 120 2.43 -13.72 -17.98
CA ASP A 120 1.21 -13.93 -18.77
C ASP A 120 0.93 -12.77 -19.75
N PHE A 121 1.72 -11.68 -19.70
CA PHE A 121 1.53 -10.47 -20.51
C PHE A 121 2.62 -10.32 -21.58
N VAL A 122 2.20 -10.10 -22.83
CA VAL A 122 3.10 -9.85 -23.98
C VAL A 122 3.90 -8.56 -23.82
N TYR A 123 3.30 -7.52 -23.22
CA TYR A 123 3.97 -6.29 -22.81
C TYR A 123 4.14 -6.29 -21.30
N ARG A 124 5.38 -6.44 -20.83
CA ARG A 124 5.72 -6.48 -19.40
C ARG A 124 6.50 -5.24 -18.97
N ILE A 125 6.15 -4.70 -17.80
CA ILE A 125 6.94 -3.65 -17.15
C ILE A 125 8.16 -4.27 -16.45
N ASN A 126 9.28 -3.55 -16.42
CA ASN A 126 10.41 -3.93 -15.59
C ASN A 126 10.11 -3.58 -14.12
N ILE A 127 10.12 -4.59 -13.25
CA ILE A 127 9.92 -4.40 -11.81
C ILE A 127 11.19 -3.72 -11.26
N ASN A 128 11.12 -2.42 -11.01
CA ASN A 128 12.22 -1.65 -10.45
C ASN A 128 12.20 -1.71 -8.91
N LEU A 129 13.37 -1.85 -8.29
CA LEU A 129 13.52 -1.85 -6.83
C LEU A 129 12.97 -0.57 -6.16
N ILE A 130 12.87 0.54 -6.90
CA ILE A 130 12.35 1.81 -6.39
C ILE A 130 10.94 1.67 -5.78
N TYR A 131 10.09 0.80 -6.35
CA TYR A 131 8.71 0.62 -5.88
C TYR A 131 8.66 -0.09 -4.53
N PHE A 132 9.56 -1.05 -4.29
CA PHE A 132 9.70 -1.72 -3.00
C PHE A 132 10.22 -0.75 -1.93
N ALA A 133 11.20 0.07 -2.28
CA ALA A 133 11.73 1.10 -1.38
C ALA A 133 10.64 2.13 -1.00
N LEU A 134 9.87 2.62 -1.98
CA LEU A 134 8.74 3.54 -1.74
C LEU A 134 7.65 2.91 -0.88
N ALA A 135 7.21 1.69 -1.22
CA ALA A 135 6.21 0.97 -0.43
C ALA A 135 6.70 0.72 1.00
N GLY A 136 7.98 0.36 1.15
CA GLY A 136 8.59 0.17 2.45
C GLY A 136 8.65 1.44 3.28
N LEU A 137 9.00 2.57 2.67
CA LEU A 137 9.03 3.88 3.32
C LEU A 137 7.63 4.34 3.75
N ILE A 138 6.62 4.15 2.90
CA ILE A 138 5.21 4.45 3.23
C ILE A 138 4.76 3.59 4.41
N THR A 139 5.09 2.30 4.40
CA THR A 139 4.72 1.36 5.47
C THR A 139 5.37 1.76 6.80
N LEU A 140 6.66 2.14 6.77
CA LEU A 140 7.36 2.65 7.94
C LEU A 140 6.75 3.95 8.45
N MET A 141 6.41 4.89 7.57
CA MET A 141 5.74 6.14 7.97
C MET A 141 4.40 5.87 8.66
N ILE A 142 3.57 4.97 8.12
CA ILE A 142 2.29 4.60 8.73
C ILE A 142 2.50 3.92 10.09
N ALA A 143 3.47 3.00 10.19
CA ALA A 143 3.79 2.33 11.45
C ALA A 143 4.30 3.32 12.52
N ILE A 144 5.22 4.22 12.15
CA ILE A 144 5.72 5.28 13.04
C ILE A 144 4.56 6.13 13.56
N LEU A 145 3.70 6.64 12.67
CA LEU A 145 2.60 7.51 13.04
C LEU A 145 1.62 6.81 13.99
N THR A 146 1.27 5.56 13.68
CA THR A 146 0.30 4.78 14.46
C THR A 146 0.85 4.43 15.85
N VAL A 147 2.09 3.92 15.92
CA VAL A 147 2.70 3.46 17.17
C VAL A 147 3.11 4.64 18.05
N SER A 148 3.63 5.72 17.47
CA SER A 148 4.02 6.92 18.24
C SER A 148 2.79 7.54 18.89
N TYR A 149 1.69 7.69 18.15
CA TYR A 149 0.43 8.21 18.69
C TYR A 149 -0.06 7.40 19.89
N GLN A 150 -0.05 6.07 19.78
CA GLN A 150 -0.49 5.20 20.88
C GLN A 150 0.46 5.21 22.07
N SER A 151 1.78 5.21 21.81
CA SER A 151 2.81 5.25 22.85
C SER A 151 2.73 6.55 23.66
N ILE A 152 2.48 7.67 22.97
CA ILE A 152 2.21 8.97 23.58
C ILE A 152 0.97 8.85 24.48
N LYS A 153 -0.16 8.39 23.94
CA LYS A 153 -1.41 8.23 24.69
C LYS A 153 -1.21 7.37 25.95
N ALA A 154 -0.49 6.27 25.84
CA ALA A 154 -0.17 5.37 26.96
C ALA A 154 0.75 6.02 28.02
N ALA A 155 1.74 6.81 27.60
CA ALA A 155 2.65 7.47 28.53
C ALA A 155 2.00 8.64 29.30
N PHE A 156 0.98 9.27 28.69
CA PHE A 156 0.19 10.33 29.29
C PHE A 156 -1.03 9.84 30.08
N SER A 157 -1.48 8.58 29.91
CA SER A 157 -2.52 8.01 30.78
C SER A 157 -2.08 8.04 32.24
N ASN A 158 -2.93 8.61 33.08
CA ASN A 158 -2.63 8.94 34.47
C ASN A 158 -2.57 7.64 35.32
N PRO A 159 -1.43 7.31 35.96
CA PRO A 159 -1.23 6.05 36.69
C PRO A 159 -2.06 5.96 38.00
N ILE A 160 -2.74 7.04 38.39
CA ILE A 160 -3.56 7.10 39.60
C ILE A 160 -4.80 6.20 39.53
N ASN A 161 -5.31 5.90 38.32
CA ASN A 161 -6.46 5.00 38.16
C ASN A 161 -6.07 3.51 38.13
N SER A 162 -4.83 3.15 37.79
CA SER A 162 -4.38 1.75 37.73
C SER A 162 -4.02 1.15 39.09
N LEU A 163 -3.86 1.98 40.13
CA LEU A 163 -3.53 1.54 41.50
C LEU A 163 -4.75 1.47 42.43
N ARG A 164 -5.95 1.83 41.96
CA ARG A 164 -7.18 1.87 42.79
C ARG A 164 -8.17 0.74 42.49
N TYR A 165 -7.76 -0.23 41.65
CA TYR A 165 -8.56 -1.40 41.26
C TYR A 165 -7.99 -2.74 41.76
N GLU A 166 -6.99 -2.69 42.63
CA GLU A 166 -6.62 -3.75 43.58
C GLU A 166 -6.69 -3.15 45.00
#